data_AF-A0A6I7Q686-F1
#
_entry.id   AF-A0A6I7Q686-F1
#
_cell.length_a   1.000
_cell.length_b   1.000
_cell.length_c   1.000
_cell.angle_alpha   90.00
_cell.angle_beta   90.00
_cell.angle_gamma   90.00
#
_symmetry.space_group_name_H-M   'P 1'
#
loop_
_entity.id
_entity.type
_entity.pdbx_description
1 polymer ?
#
loop_
_entity_poly.entity_id
_entity_poly.type
_entity_poly.pdbx_seq_one_letter_code
_entity_poly.pdbx_strand_id
1 'polypeptide(L)'
;MLRLLSQNERRLRGYGIQRPGFFGSFQRDQPTSDSDVDLDVEFAPGQATFDHLMELGEFCEIMLGRRVEIVTSNSLGPHLGASILRDFEYVLR
;
A
#
# COMPACT_ATOMS: atom_id res chain seq x y z
N MET A 1 8.37 -7.52 -3.78
CA MET A 1 7.08 -7.04 -3.23
C MET A 1 6.09 -6.68 -4.33
N LEU A 2 6.46 -5.82 -5.29
CA LEU A 2 5.62 -5.48 -6.47
C LEU A 2 5.01 -6.69 -7.19
N ARG A 3 5.81 -7.73 -7.47
CA ARG A 3 5.32 -8.97 -8.10
C ARG A 3 4.21 -9.66 -7.32
N LEU A 4 4.25 -9.65 -5.99
CA LEU A 4 3.25 -10.29 -5.14
C LEU A 4 1.91 -9.54 -5.22
N LEU A 5 1.94 -8.21 -5.25
CA LEU A 5 0.74 -7.40 -5.47
C LEU A 5 0.15 -7.65 -6.85
N SER A 6 0.97 -7.66 -7.91
CA SER A 6 0.49 -7.96 -9.27
C SER A 6 -0.14 -9.36 -9.37
N GLN A 7 0.44 -10.38 -8.72
CA GLN A 7 -0.11 -11.73 -8.70
C GLN A 7 -1.44 -11.83 -7.93
N ASN A 8 -1.72 -10.90 -7.03
CA ASN A 8 -2.92 -10.88 -6.19
C ASN A 8 -3.91 -9.77 -6.58
N GLU A 9 -3.78 -9.18 -7.77
CA GLU A 9 -4.60 -8.05 -8.22
C GLU A 9 -6.11 -8.29 -8.03
N ARG A 10 -6.61 -9.46 -8.43
CA ARG A 10 -8.05 -9.79 -8.30
C ARG A 10 -8.53 -9.69 -6.86
N ARG A 11 -7.71 -10.15 -5.91
CA ARG A 11 -8.04 -10.15 -4.49
C ARG A 11 -7.98 -8.72 -3.92
N LEU A 12 -6.96 -7.95 -4.31
CA LEU A 12 -6.87 -6.53 -3.97
C LEU A 12 -8.07 -5.71 -4.47
N ARG A 13 -8.53 -5.97 -5.70
CA ARG A 13 -9.76 -5.36 -6.23
C ARG A 13 -11.01 -5.77 -5.45
N GLY A 14 -11.02 -6.98 -4.88
CA GLY A 14 -12.08 -7.46 -3.98
C GLY A 14 -12.24 -6.63 -2.70
N TYR A 15 -11.15 -6.03 -2.21
CA TYR A 15 -11.16 -5.09 -1.09
C TYR A 15 -11.48 -3.63 -1.51
N GLY A 16 -11.89 -3.43 -2.77
CA GLY A 16 -12.20 -2.10 -3.30
C GLY A 16 -10.98 -1.25 -3.65
N ILE A 17 -9.78 -1.83 -3.76
CA ILE A 17 -8.57 -1.12 -4.17
C ILE A 17 -8.61 -0.81 -5.68
N GLN A 18 -8.45 0.46 -6.02
CA GLN A 18 -8.26 0.94 -7.39
C GLN A 18 -6.79 0.95 -7.79
N ARG A 19 -5.91 1.45 -6.91
CA ARG A 19 -4.47 1.56 -7.16
C ARG A 19 -3.68 1.22 -5.90
N PRO A 20 -2.95 0.08 -5.88
CA PRO A 20 -1.94 -0.20 -4.88
C PRO A 20 -0.57 0.33 -5.36
N GLY A 21 0.18 0.94 -4.45
CA GLY A 21 1.55 1.41 -4.61
C GLY A 21 2.34 1.20 -3.32
N PHE A 22 3.66 1.32 -3.36
CA PHE A 22 4.48 1.30 -2.14
C PHE A 22 4.95 2.70 -1.80
N PHE A 23 5.03 2.97 -0.49
CA PHE A 23 5.64 4.16 0.07
C PHE A 23 6.91 3.79 0.87
N GLY A 24 7.79 4.77 1.11
CA GLY A 24 8.76 4.67 2.20
C GLY A 24 10.02 3.82 1.95
N SER A 25 10.69 3.47 3.06
CA SER A 25 12.12 3.08 3.20
C SER A 25 12.60 1.92 2.30
N PHE A 26 11.69 1.12 1.73
CA PHE A 26 12.02 0.07 0.76
C PHE A 26 12.51 0.59 -0.59
N GLN A 27 12.22 1.85 -0.94
CA GLN A 27 12.81 2.49 -2.13
C GLN A 27 14.18 3.15 -1.85
N ARG A 28 14.56 3.33 -0.57
CA ARG A 28 15.78 4.04 -0.15
C ARG A 28 16.93 3.13 0.31
N ASP A 29 16.98 1.90 -0.20
CA ASP A 29 18.13 0.98 -0.10
C ASP A 29 18.59 0.56 1.32
N GLN A 30 17.73 0.60 2.34
CA GLN A 30 18.10 0.10 3.68
C GLN A 30 16.95 -0.42 4.56
N PRO A 31 16.07 -1.30 4.07
CA PRO A 31 15.13 -1.98 4.95
C PRO A 31 15.89 -2.94 5.90
N THR A 32 15.69 -2.78 7.20
CA THR A 32 16.14 -3.75 8.21
C THR A 32 15.12 -4.91 8.32
N SER A 33 15.50 -5.98 9.03
CA SER A 33 14.57 -7.09 9.34
C SER A 33 13.30 -6.61 10.06
N ASP A 34 13.41 -5.50 10.80
CA ASP A 34 12.36 -4.97 11.67
C ASP A 34 11.57 -3.84 11.02
N SER A 35 11.87 -3.49 9.76
CA SER A 35 11.16 -2.42 9.07
C SER A 35 9.72 -2.84 8.74
N ASP A 36 8.74 -2.00 9.07
CA ASP A 36 7.36 -2.18 8.61
C ASP A 36 7.28 -1.88 7.09
N VAL A 37 6.30 -2.46 6.40
CA VAL A 37 6.04 -2.17 4.99
C VAL A 37 4.93 -1.14 4.88
N ASP A 38 5.25 0.05 4.37
CA ASP A 38 4.25 1.06 4.06
C ASP A 38 3.60 0.75 2.70
N LEU A 39 2.36 0.27 2.73
CA LEU A 39 1.58 0.00 1.52
C LEU A 39 0.59 1.14 1.29
N ASP A 40 0.81 1.91 0.23
CA ASP A 40 -0.14 2.93 -0.19
C ASP A 40 -1.25 2.33 -1.03
N VAL A 41 -2.49 2.65 -0.67
CA VAL A 41 -3.65 2.20 -1.42
C VAL A 41 -4.65 3.32 -1.67
N GLU A 42 -5.21 3.30 -2.87
CA GLU A 42 -6.37 4.11 -3.23
C GLU A 42 -7.59 3.20 -3.30
N PHE A 43 -8.58 3.48 -2.45
CA PHE A 43 -9.88 2.84 -2.50
C PHE A 43 -10.80 3.51 -3.52
N ALA A 44 -11.69 2.73 -4.12
CA ALA A 44 -12.82 3.29 -4.85
C ALA A 44 -13.73 4.10 -3.90
N PRO A 45 -14.47 5.10 -4.42
CA PRO A 45 -15.40 5.87 -3.61
C PRO A 45 -16.35 4.99 -2.79
N GLY A 46 -16.40 5.22 -1.47
CA GLY A 46 -17.23 4.44 -0.54
C GLY A 46 -16.72 3.04 -0.20
N GLN A 47 -15.53 2.63 -0.67
CA GLN A 47 -14.94 1.32 -0.37
C GLN A 47 -13.88 1.34 0.75
N ALA A 48 -13.48 2.54 1.22
CA ALA A 48 -12.61 2.69 2.38
C ALA A 48 -13.39 2.44 3.68
N THR A 49 -13.89 1.21 3.85
CA THR A 49 -14.57 0.77 5.07
C THR A 49 -13.54 0.23 6.07
N PHE A 50 -13.89 0.23 7.35
CA PHE A 50 -13.04 -0.35 8.39
C PHE A 50 -12.75 -1.84 8.12
N ASP A 51 -13.77 -2.60 7.72
CA ASP A 51 -13.63 -4.03 7.42
C ASP A 51 -12.64 -4.28 6.27
N HIS A 52 -12.74 -3.53 5.17
CA HIS A 52 -11.79 -3.66 4.06
C HIS A 52 -10.37 -3.28 4.46
N LEU A 53 -10.19 -2.26 5.31
CA LEU A 53 -8.87 -1.87 5.82
C LEU A 53 -8.24 -2.99 6.67
N MET A 54 -9.03 -3.59 7.56
CA MET A 54 -8.56 -4.67 8.43
C MET A 54 -8.24 -5.94 7.63
N GLU A 55 -9.14 -6.36 6.75
CA GLU A 55 -8.93 -7.55 5.91
C GLU A 55 -7.75 -7.39 4.95
N LEU A 56 -7.57 -6.18 4.39
CA LEU A 56 -6.42 -5.87 3.54
C LEU A 56 -5.10 -5.94 4.33
N GLY A 57 -5.07 -5.34 5.53
CA GLY A 57 -3.91 -5.37 6.42
C GLY A 57 -3.47 -6.81 6.73
N GLU A 58 -4.37 -7.63 7.26
CA GLU A 58 -4.09 -9.06 7.55
C GLU A 58 -3.63 -9.81 6.29
N PHE A 59 -4.32 -9.61 5.17
CA PHE A 59 -3.95 -10.27 3.92
C PHE A 59 -2.53 -9.90 3.48
N CYS A 60 -2.18 -8.62 3.55
CA CYS A 60 -0.86 -8.14 3.15
C CYS A 60 0.24 -8.63 4.10
N GLU A 61 -0.01 -8.67 5.41
CA GLU A 61 0.96 -9.21 6.39
C GLU A 61 1.22 -10.69 6.16
N ILE A 62 0.17 -11.49 5.94
CA ILE A 62 0.30 -12.92 5.60
C ILE A 62 1.08 -13.10 4.30
N MET A 63 0.76 -12.31 3.27
CA MET A 63 1.39 -12.40 1.95
C MET A 63 2.86 -11.99 1.98
N LEU A 64 3.22 -10.97 2.78
CA LEU A 64 4.57 -10.40 2.84
C LEU A 64 5.44 -11.00 3.95
N GLY A 65 4.84 -11.73 4.90
CA GLY A 65 5.53 -12.36 6.03
C GLY A 65 6.12 -11.36 7.03
N ARG A 66 5.61 -10.12 7.06
CA ARG A 66 6.06 -9.04 7.95
C ARG A 66 4.93 -8.04 8.16
N ARG A 67 5.07 -7.19 9.17
CA ARG A 67 4.10 -6.15 9.49
C ARG A 67 3.92 -5.15 8.34
N VAL A 68 2.66 -4.78 8.09
CA VAL A 68 2.28 -3.89 6.99
C VAL A 68 1.48 -2.73 7.56
N GLU A 69 1.93 -1.51 7.29
CA GLU A 69 1.17 -0.30 7.55
C GLU A 69 0.43 0.12 6.27
N ILE A 70 -0.90 0.10 6.34
CA ILE A 70 -1.74 0.57 5.23
C ILE A 70 -1.83 2.10 5.31
N VAL A 71 -1.29 2.78 4.31
CA VAL A 71 -1.42 4.23 4.17
C VAL A 71 -2.36 4.57 3.02
N THR A 72 -3.08 5.69 3.14
CA THR A 72 -3.93 6.20 2.07
C THR A 72 -3.48 7.61 1.73
N SER A 73 -2.66 7.77 0.70
CA SER A 73 -2.02 9.06 0.38
C SER A 73 -3.01 10.18 0.05
N ASN A 74 -4.22 9.83 -0.41
CA ASN A 74 -5.31 10.80 -0.61
C ASN A 74 -5.81 11.44 0.71
N SER A 75 -5.52 10.84 1.88
CA SER A 75 -5.84 11.41 3.20
C SER A 75 -4.79 12.42 3.70
N LEU A 76 -3.59 12.42 3.12
CA LEU A 76 -2.46 13.22 3.61
C LEU A 76 -2.50 14.70 3.18
N GLY A 77 -3.51 15.10 2.41
CA GLY A 77 -3.74 16.49 2.00
C GLY A 77 -2.66 17.05 1.05
N PRO A 78 -2.86 18.26 0.51
CA PRO A 78 -1.95 18.89 -0.45
C PRO A 78 -0.57 19.28 0.14
N HIS A 79 -0.33 19.03 1.43
CA HIS A 79 0.89 19.40 2.14
C HIS A 79 1.98 18.31 2.10
N LEU A 80 1.74 17.18 1.42
CA LEU A 80 2.81 16.25 1.09
C LEU A 80 3.78 16.91 0.11
N GLY A 81 4.92 17.37 0.65
CA GLY A 81 5.92 18.10 -0.11
C GLY A 81 6.40 17.30 -1.33
N ALA A 82 6.76 18.00 -2.40
CA ALA A 82 7.19 17.43 -3.70
C ALA A 82 8.34 16.40 -3.62
N SER A 83 9.05 16.30 -2.50
CA SER A 83 10.05 15.26 -2.25
C SER A 83 9.47 13.89 -1.92
N ILE A 84 8.23 13.82 -1.43
CA ILE A 84 7.53 12.57 -1.12
C ILE A 84 6.95 11.94 -2.40
N LEU A 85 6.44 12.76 -3.32
CA LEU A 85 5.87 12.32 -4.60
C LEU A 85 6.90 11.74 -5.58
N ARG A 86 8.21 11.96 -5.34
CA ARG A 86 9.29 11.43 -6.19
C ARG A 86 9.55 9.94 -6.00
N ASP A 87 9.12 9.37 -4.88
CA ASP A 87 9.37 7.98 -4.49
C ASP A 87 8.08 7.14 -4.64
N PHE A 88 7.32 7.31 -5.72
CA PHE A 88 6.08 6.58 -5.96
C PHE A 88 6.24 5.57 -7.10
N GLU A 89 6.09 4.28 -6.78
CA GLU A 89 5.98 3.23 -7.78
C GLU A 89 4.59 2.57 -7.70
N TYR A 90 3.73 2.93 -8.65
CA TYR A 90 2.40 2.34 -8.79
C TYR A 90 2.52 0.95 -9.41
N VAL A 91 1.84 -0.04 -8.81
CA VAL A 91 1.95 -1.45 -9.23
C VAL A 91 0.99 -1.80 -10.37
N LEU A 92 -0.14 -1.11 -10.45
CA LEU A 92 -1.19 -1.37 -11.44
C LEU A 92 -1.31 -0.19 -12.42
N ARG A 93 -1.45 -0.51 -13.71
CA ARG A 93 -1.91 0.40 -14.76
C ARG A 93 -3.37 0.15 -15.08
#